data_AF-A0A7S1XJK3-F1
#
_entry.id   AF-A0A7S1XJK3-F1
#
_cell.length_a   1.000
_cell.length_b   1.000
_cell.length_c   1.000
_cell.angle_alpha   90.00
_cell.angle_beta   90.00
_cell.angle_gamma   90.00
#
_symmetry.space_group_name_H-M   'P 1'
#
loop_
_entity.id
_entity.type
_entity.pdbx_description
1 polymer ?
#
loop_
_entity_poly.entity_id
_entity_poly.type
_entity_poly.pdbx_seq_one_letter_code
_entity_poly.pdbx_strand_id
1 'polypeptide(L)'
;VELLAKQIRSEPLVQSSLVAISTAKLLRAVVSSVALRGETACIDAVQAVGRRLHRASPLVLVVENTVRRVLRIIREEFELCATERLRATTTASQSNARQQKSAAALASAPISDGLNDDAEDDAQEDGSLPAHADGLLPAQGA
;
A
#
# COMPACT_ATOMS: atom_id res chain seq x y z
N VAL A 1 -32.14 12.00 -3.59
CA VAL A 1 -32.72 10.65 -3.80
C VAL A 1 -34.08 10.72 -4.49
N GLU A 2 -35.04 11.50 -3.98
CA GLU A 2 -36.41 11.50 -4.54
C GLU A 2 -36.55 12.06 -5.95
N LEU A 3 -35.79 13.09 -6.31
CA LEU A 3 -35.77 13.64 -7.68
C LEU A 3 -35.36 12.59 -8.72
N LEU A 4 -34.29 11.85 -8.44
CA LEU A 4 -33.82 10.76 -9.30
C LEU A 4 -34.87 9.64 -9.42
N ALA A 5 -35.51 9.29 -8.31
CA ALA A 5 -36.56 8.29 -8.27
C ALA A 5 -37.84 8.72 -9.05
N LYS A 6 -38.11 10.03 -9.17
CA LYS A 6 -39.18 10.55 -10.03
C LYS A 6 -38.79 10.48 -11.51
N GLN A 7 -37.58 10.89 -11.87
CA GLN A 7 -37.08 10.86 -13.25
C GLN A 7 -37.01 9.44 -13.83
N ILE A 8 -36.57 8.46 -13.05
CA ILE A 8 -36.49 7.05 -13.49
C ILE A 8 -37.87 6.46 -13.82
N ARG A 9 -38.94 6.95 -13.18
CA ARG A 9 -40.31 6.46 -13.41
C ARG A 9 -40.97 7.05 -14.65
N SER A 10 -40.53 8.22 -15.11
CA SER A 10 -41.15 8.91 -16.25
C SER A 10 -40.57 8.51 -17.62
N GLU A 11 -39.29 8.12 -17.72
CA GLU A 11 -38.67 7.72 -19.00
C GLU A 11 -37.71 6.52 -18.84
N PRO A 12 -38.19 5.27 -19.03
CA PRO A 12 -37.39 4.08 -18.71
C PRO A 12 -36.42 3.60 -19.82
N LEU A 13 -36.61 3.99 -21.09
CA LEU A 13 -36.03 3.24 -22.23
C LEU A 13 -34.91 3.95 -23.02
N VAL A 14 -34.73 5.27 -22.90
CA VAL A 14 -33.77 6.03 -23.75
C VAL A 14 -32.44 6.33 -23.03
N GLN A 15 -32.34 6.05 -21.72
CA GLN A 15 -31.34 6.70 -20.85
C GLN A 15 -30.67 5.79 -19.82
N SER A 16 -30.54 4.47 -20.08
CA SER A 16 -29.84 3.54 -19.17
C SER A 16 -28.48 4.09 -18.69
N SER A 17 -27.68 4.65 -19.59
CA SER A 17 -26.41 5.33 -19.27
C SER A 17 -26.61 6.58 -18.39
N LEU A 18 -27.58 7.45 -18.70
CA LEU A 18 -27.86 8.64 -17.89
C LEU A 18 -28.31 8.27 -16.46
N VAL A 19 -29.13 7.22 -16.34
CA VAL A 19 -29.57 6.67 -15.06
C VAL A 19 -28.39 6.09 -14.28
N ALA A 20 -27.48 5.36 -14.94
CA ALA A 20 -26.25 4.87 -14.32
C ALA A 20 -25.38 6.03 -13.79
N ILE A 21 -25.13 7.05 -14.63
CA ILE A 21 -24.32 8.23 -14.28
C ILE A 21 -24.94 8.97 -13.10
N SER A 22 -26.24 9.21 -13.13
CA SER A 22 -26.93 9.97 -12.10
C SER A 22 -27.03 9.18 -10.78
N THR A 23 -27.20 7.86 -10.87
CA THR A 23 -27.11 6.95 -9.72
C THR A 23 -25.70 6.95 -9.13
N ALA A 24 -24.66 6.85 -9.96
CA ALA A 24 -23.27 6.88 -9.53
C ALA A 24 -22.91 8.22 -8.86
N LYS A 25 -23.36 9.36 -9.40
CA LYS A 25 -23.19 10.69 -8.78
C LYS A 25 -23.83 10.76 -7.39
N LEU A 26 -25.05 10.23 -7.25
CA LEU A 26 -25.74 10.16 -5.97
C LEU A 26 -24.99 9.28 -4.97
N LEU A 27 -24.57 8.07 -5.39
CA LEU A 27 -23.83 7.15 -4.54
C LEU A 27 -22.48 7.74 -4.13
N ARG A 28 -21.76 8.40 -5.04
CA ARG A 28 -20.52 9.12 -4.73
C ARG A 28 -20.72 10.15 -3.62
N ALA A 29 -21.75 11.00 -3.72
CA ALA A 29 -22.02 12.01 -2.69
C ALA A 29 -22.30 11.38 -1.31
N VAL A 30 -23.04 10.26 -1.29
CA VAL A 30 -23.31 9.50 -0.06
C VAL A 30 -22.01 8.92 0.51
N VAL A 31 -21.20 8.25 -0.32
CA VAL A 31 -19.91 7.68 0.11
C VAL A 31 -18.98 8.78 0.63
N SER A 32 -18.85 9.92 -0.06
CA SER A 32 -18.03 11.04 0.42
C SER A 32 -18.46 11.55 1.80
N SER A 33 -19.75 11.49 2.14
CA SER A 33 -20.24 11.91 3.46
C SER A 33 -20.04 10.88 4.58
N VAL A 34 -19.84 9.60 4.22
CA VAL A 34 -19.79 8.47 5.17
C VAL A 34 -18.40 7.83 5.23
N ALA A 35 -17.51 8.09 4.26
CA ALA A 35 -16.19 7.46 4.11
C ALA A 35 -15.35 7.49 5.40
N LEU A 36 -15.42 8.58 6.17
CA LEU A 36 -14.68 8.74 7.42
C LEU A 36 -15.19 7.88 8.58
N ARG A 37 -16.40 7.31 8.46
CA ARG A 37 -17.03 6.45 9.50
C ARG A 37 -16.63 4.98 9.38
N GLY A 38 -15.91 4.60 8.32
CA GLY A 38 -15.43 3.24 8.10
C GLY A 38 -16.21 2.45 7.04
N GLU A 39 -15.73 1.24 6.75
CA GLU A 39 -16.22 0.38 5.66
C GLU A 39 -17.68 -0.02 5.83
N THR A 40 -18.05 -0.53 7.01
CA THR A 40 -19.39 -1.03 7.31
C THR A 40 -20.45 0.06 7.15
N ALA A 41 -20.17 1.27 7.67
CA ALA A 41 -21.05 2.42 7.52
C ALA A 41 -21.27 2.81 6.05
N CYS A 42 -20.22 2.76 5.23
CA CYS A 42 -20.33 3.01 3.78
C CYS A 42 -21.19 1.96 3.07
N ILE A 43 -20.97 0.68 3.38
CA ILE A 43 -21.75 -0.43 2.82
C ILE A 43 -23.23 -0.26 3.17
N ASP A 44 -23.55 -0.02 4.44
CA ASP A 44 -24.92 0.12 4.91
C ASP A 44 -25.63 1.32 4.28
N ALA A 45 -24.95 2.46 4.18
CA ALA A 45 -25.48 3.66 3.54
C ALA A 45 -25.79 3.44 2.05
N VAL A 46 -24.86 2.83 1.31
CA VAL A 46 -25.03 2.53 -0.12
C VAL A 46 -26.15 1.51 -0.34
N GLN A 47 -26.21 0.46 0.49
CA GLN A 47 -27.29 -0.53 0.42
C GLN A 47 -28.67 0.08 0.75
N ALA A 48 -28.76 0.97 1.74
CA ALA A 48 -30.00 1.65 2.09
C ALA A 48 -30.53 2.51 0.93
N VAL A 49 -29.63 3.24 0.24
CA VAL A 49 -29.98 4.00 -0.96
C VAL A 49 -30.39 3.07 -2.11
N GLY A 50 -29.65 1.98 -2.34
CA GLY A 50 -29.97 0.98 -3.35
C GLY A 50 -31.35 0.36 -3.14
N ARG A 51 -31.69 -0.04 -1.90
CA ARG A 51 -33.02 -0.57 -1.54
C ARG A 51 -34.13 0.46 -1.81
N ARG A 52 -33.90 1.74 -1.50
CA ARG A 52 -34.88 2.82 -1.76
C ARG A 52 -35.10 3.05 -3.26
N LEU A 53 -34.03 3.02 -4.06
CA LEU A 53 -34.13 3.17 -5.50
C LEU A 53 -34.81 1.96 -6.16
N HIS A 54 -34.48 0.74 -5.71
CA HIS A 54 -35.10 -0.49 -6.21
C HIS A 54 -36.62 -0.52 -5.94
N ARG A 55 -37.05 -0.10 -4.74
CA ARG A 55 -38.49 0.05 -4.42
C ARG A 55 -39.19 1.09 -5.29
N ALA A 56 -38.47 2.10 -5.78
CA ALA A 56 -39.06 3.17 -6.60
C ALA A 56 -39.21 2.79 -8.06
N SER A 57 -38.35 1.92 -8.60
CA SER A 57 -38.48 1.37 -9.95
C SER A 57 -37.80 0.00 -10.04
N PRO A 58 -38.56 -1.10 -9.91
CA PRO A 58 -38.00 -2.45 -9.90
C PRO A 58 -37.48 -2.91 -11.28
N LEU A 59 -37.80 -2.18 -12.36
CA LEU A 59 -37.45 -2.56 -13.73
C LEU A 59 -36.05 -2.10 -14.18
N VAL A 60 -35.34 -1.30 -13.37
CA VAL A 60 -34.04 -0.72 -13.78
C VAL A 60 -32.88 -1.49 -13.17
N LEU A 61 -32.55 -2.64 -13.80
CA LEU A 61 -31.38 -3.47 -13.51
C LEU A 61 -30.06 -2.68 -13.45
N VAL A 62 -29.98 -1.58 -14.22
CA VAL A 62 -28.81 -0.70 -14.28
C VAL A 62 -28.48 -0.05 -12.93
N VAL A 63 -29.49 0.35 -12.16
CA VAL A 63 -29.30 0.94 -10.83
C VAL A 63 -28.66 -0.10 -9.91
N GLU A 64 -29.21 -1.30 -9.92
CA GLU A 64 -28.75 -2.40 -9.07
C GLU A 64 -27.32 -2.84 -9.43
N ASN A 65 -27.00 -2.91 -10.73
CA ASN A 65 -25.65 -3.16 -11.22
C ASN A 65 -24.67 -2.05 -10.81
N THR A 66 -25.08 -0.79 -10.88
CA THR A 66 -24.27 0.34 -10.42
C THR A 66 -24.00 0.25 -8.92
N VAL A 67 -25.02 -0.05 -8.11
CA VAL A 67 -24.89 -0.24 -6.65
C VAL A 67 -23.93 -1.39 -6.34
N ARG A 68 -24.08 -2.55 -7.00
CA ARG A 68 -23.18 -3.70 -6.84
C ARG A 68 -21.72 -3.34 -7.14
N ARG A 69 -21.49 -2.61 -8.24
CA ARG A 69 -20.15 -2.17 -8.65
C ARG A 69 -19.53 -1.24 -7.62
N VAL A 70 -20.30 -0.27 -7.12
CA VAL A 70 -19.85 0.68 -6.09
C VAL A 70 -19.54 -0.05 -4.78
N LEU A 71 -20.38 -0.99 -4.34
CA LEU A 71 -20.10 -1.80 -3.14
C LEU A 71 -18.81 -2.60 -3.27
N ARG A 72 -18.54 -3.16 -4.45
CA ARG A 72 -17.29 -3.87 -4.72
C ARG A 72 -16.09 -2.93 -4.63
N ILE A 73 -16.15 -1.78 -5.28
CA ILE A 73 -15.09 -0.77 -5.25
C ILE A 73 -14.80 -0.35 -3.80
N ILE A 74 -15.84 -0.08 -3.01
CA ILE A 74 -15.67 0.29 -1.59
C ILE A 74 -14.85 -0.77 -0.85
N ARG A 75 -15.21 -2.06 -0.98
CA ARG A 75 -14.48 -3.15 -0.34
C ARG A 75 -13.03 -3.22 -0.81
N GLU A 76 -12.81 -3.16 -2.12
CA GLU A 76 -11.48 -3.18 -2.73
C GLU A 76 -10.61 -2.02 -2.19
N GLU A 77 -11.15 -0.79 -2.11
CA GLU A 77 -10.41 0.38 -1.61
C GLU A 77 -10.09 0.29 -0.11
N PHE A 78 -11.02 -0.21 0.72
CA PHE A 78 -10.77 -0.39 2.16
C PHE A 78 -9.74 -1.50 2.43
N GLU A 79 -9.79 -2.61 1.69
CA GLU A 79 -8.78 -3.66 1.73
C GLU A 79 -7.40 -3.11 1.33
N LEU A 80 -7.33 -2.38 0.20
CA LEU A 80 -6.08 -1.74 -0.25
C LEU A 80 -5.51 -0.81 0.83
N CYS A 81 -6.32 0.09 1.38
CA CYS A 81 -5.91 0.96 2.49
C CYS A 81 -5.41 0.18 3.71
N ALA A 82 -6.05 -0.93 4.08
CA ALA A 82 -5.60 -1.77 5.19
C ALA A 82 -4.25 -2.43 4.90
N THR A 83 -4.05 -2.95 3.69
CA THR A 83 -2.77 -3.55 3.28
C THR A 83 -1.63 -2.53 3.22
N GLU A 84 -1.90 -1.31 2.73
CA GLU A 84 -0.91 -0.23 2.69
C GLU A 84 -0.49 0.21 4.09
N ARG A 85 -1.45 0.32 5.03
CA ARG A 85 -1.15 0.62 6.44
C ARG A 85 -0.28 -0.47 7.07
N LEU A 86 -0.57 -1.75 6.82
CA LEU A 86 0.23 -2.86 7.33
C LEU A 86 1.66 -2.84 6.77
N ARG A 87 1.81 -2.56 5.47
CA ARG A 87 3.13 -2.37 4.83
C ARG A 87 3.90 -1.22 5.48
N ALA A 88 3.25 -0.06 5.67
CA ALA A 88 3.87 1.10 6.31
C ALA A 88 4.34 0.78 7.74
N THR A 89 3.55 0.06 8.55
CA THR A 89 3.96 -0.35 9.90
C THR A 89 5.14 -1.32 9.91
N THR A 90 5.22 -2.21 8.91
CA THR A 90 6.33 -3.17 8.79
C THR A 90 7.62 -2.44 8.43
N THR A 91 7.57 -1.52 7.46
CA THR A 91 8.74 -0.70 7.08
C THR A 91 9.21 0.18 8.23
N ALA A 92 8.30 0.80 8.98
CA ALA A 92 8.64 1.61 10.16
C ALA A 92 9.28 0.77 11.29
N SER A 93 8.83 -0.47 11.48
CA SER A 93 9.43 -1.37 12.47
C SER A 93 10.83 -1.81 12.06
N GLN A 94 11.07 -2.05 10.76
CA GLN A 94 12.37 -2.41 10.22
C GLN A 94 13.39 -1.26 10.31
N SER A 95 12.97 -0.01 10.06
CA SER A 95 13.85 1.16 10.19
C SER A 95 14.24 1.41 11.65
N ASN A 96 13.28 1.31 12.57
CA ASN A 96 13.52 1.50 14.01
C ASN A 96 14.43 0.39 14.58
N ALA A 97 14.23 -0.86 14.17
CA ALA A 97 15.11 -1.98 14.55
C ALA A 97 16.55 -1.80 14.02
N ARG A 98 16.73 -1.30 12.79
CA ARG A 98 18.06 -0.96 12.26
C ARG A 98 18.73 0.16 13.06
N GLN A 99 17.99 1.22 13.40
CA GLN A 99 18.52 2.34 14.18
C GLN A 99 18.92 1.92 15.61
N GLN A 100 18.12 1.07 16.26
CA GLN A 100 18.46 0.52 17.57
C GLN A 100 19.71 -0.36 17.52
N LYS A 101 19.85 -1.18 16.46
CA LYS A 101 21.02 -2.05 16.29
C LYS A 101 22.31 -1.26 16.03
N SER A 102 22.24 -0.16 15.27
CA SER A 102 23.39 0.74 15.07
C SER A 102 23.72 1.55 16.33
N ALA A 103 22.72 2.02 17.08
CA ALA A 103 22.94 2.78 18.32
C ALA A 103 23.55 1.91 19.44
N ALA A 104 23.10 0.65 19.56
CA ALA A 104 23.67 -0.29 20.51
C ALA A 104 25.14 -0.65 20.19
N ALA A 105 25.50 -0.76 18.91
CA ALA A 105 26.87 -1.01 18.48
C ALA A 105 27.82 0.17 18.77
N LEU A 106 27.34 1.41 18.69
CA LEU A 106 28.09 2.61 19.04
C LEU A 106 28.31 2.75 20.56
N ALA A 107 27.35 2.30 21.38
CA ALA A 107 27.43 2.37 22.85
C ALA A 107 28.31 1.29 23.50
N SER A 108 28.66 0.23 22.75
CA SER A 108 29.43 -0.92 23.26
C SER A 108 30.90 -0.93 22.80
N ALA A 109 31.36 0.14 22.16
CA ALA A 109 32.77 0.29 21.79
C ALA A 109 33.64 0.48 23.06
N PRO A 110 34.67 -0.36 23.29
CA PRO A 110 35.59 -0.18 24.42
C PRO A 110 36.45 1.07 24.18
N ILE A 111 36.52 1.96 25.18
CA ILE A 111 37.43 3.10 25.19
C ILE A 111 38.85 2.53 25.31
N SER A 112 39.58 2.44 24.20
CA SER A 112 41.00 2.12 24.20
C SER A 112 41.78 3.36 24.65
N ASP A 113 42.16 3.37 25.93
CA ASP A 113 43.09 4.35 26.50
C ASP A 113 44.51 3.99 26.03
N GLY A 114 45.09 4.88 25.23
CA GLY A 114 46.38 4.66 24.56
C GLY A 114 47.55 5.09 25.43
N LEU A 115 48.43 4.15 25.75
CA LEU A 115 49.79 4.41 26.21
C LEU A 115 50.73 3.54 25.37
N ASN A 116 51.45 4.20 24.46
CA ASN A 116 52.67 3.67 23.85
C ASN A 116 53.79 3.74 24.90
N ASP A 117 54.63 2.71 24.97
CA ASP A 117 56.02 2.86 25.42
C ASP A 117 56.89 1.81 24.71
N ASP A 118 58.11 2.22 24.41
CA ASP A 118 59.03 1.73 23.39
C ASP A 118 59.82 0.45 23.77
N ALA A 119 60.33 -0.28 22.77
CA ALA A 119 61.74 -0.74 22.66
C ALA A 119 61.91 -1.97 21.71
N GLU A 120 62.72 -1.81 20.66
CA GLU A 120 63.94 -2.59 20.24
C GLU A 120 64.08 -4.08 20.68
N ASP A 121 64.65 -5.06 19.95
CA ASP A 121 65.58 -5.17 18.82
C ASP A 121 65.65 -6.68 18.39
N ASP A 122 66.37 -6.94 17.29
CA ASP A 122 67.14 -8.15 16.92
C ASP A 122 66.58 -9.23 15.95
N ALA A 123 67.11 -9.15 14.71
CA ALA A 123 67.89 -10.17 13.93
C ALA A 123 67.31 -11.59 13.73
N GLN A 124 67.48 -12.34 12.61
CA GLN A 124 68.06 -12.22 11.26
C GLN A 124 67.76 -13.56 10.51
N GLU A 125 68.13 -13.63 9.23
CA GLU A 125 68.29 -14.80 8.32
C GLU A 125 67.05 -15.23 7.50
N ASP A 126 66.96 -14.89 6.21
CA ASP A 126 67.69 -15.34 5.01
C ASP A 126 67.23 -16.72 4.48
N GLY A 127 66.85 -16.77 3.20
CA GLY A 127 66.39 -18.00 2.57
C GLY A 127 65.50 -17.87 1.32
N SER A 128 66.11 -17.50 0.19
CA SER A 128 65.79 -17.97 -1.19
C SER A 128 64.46 -17.61 -1.87
N LEU A 129 64.57 -16.57 -2.71
CA LEU A 129 64.19 -16.39 -4.15
C LEU A 129 62.87 -16.95 -4.77
N PRO A 130 62.36 -16.26 -5.82
CA PRO A 130 60.95 -16.27 -6.24
C PRO A 130 60.67 -17.21 -7.41
N ALA A 131 59.42 -17.67 -7.53
CA ALA A 131 58.92 -18.33 -8.73
C ALA A 131 57.64 -17.65 -9.23
N HIS A 132 57.77 -17.04 -10.41
CA HIS A 132 56.73 -16.49 -11.25
C HIS A 132 55.70 -17.55 -11.69
N ALA A 133 54.43 -17.15 -11.79
CA ALA A 133 53.49 -17.53 -12.85
C ALA A 133 52.17 -16.77 -12.59
N ASP A 134 51.94 -15.64 -13.24
CA ASP A 134 51.21 -15.56 -14.52
C ASP A 134 49.99 -16.48 -14.58
N GLY A 135 48.81 -15.88 -14.41
CA GLY A 135 47.51 -16.50 -14.51
C GLY A 135 46.48 -15.50 -15.02
N LEU A 136 46.75 -14.99 -16.22
CA LEU A 136 45.92 -14.12 -17.05
C LEU A 136 44.49 -14.68 -17.20
N LEU A 137 43.50 -13.89 -16.81
CA LEU A 137 42.10 -14.04 -17.25
C LEU A 137 41.97 -13.50 -18.70
N PRO A 138 41.17 -14.18 -19.53
CA PRO A 138 40.17 -13.46 -20.33
C PRO A 138 38.79 -14.14 -20.16
N ALA A 139 37.73 -13.42 -19.80
CA ALA A 139 36.96 -12.49 -20.61
C ALA A 139 36.14 -13.16 -21.74
N GLN A 140 34.80 -13.03 -21.61
CA GLN A 140 33.76 -13.08 -22.65
C GLN A 140 33.43 -14.48 -23.20
N GLY A 141 32.18 -14.88 -23.40
CA GLY A 141 31.01 -14.12 -23.83
C GLY A 141 30.61 -14.63 -25.21
N ALA A 142 29.56 -15.46 -25.27
CA ALA A 142 28.66 -15.72 -26.39
C ALA A 142 27.64 -16.78 -25.94
#